data_AF-A0A948ZQL4-F1
#
_entry.id   AF-A0A948ZQL4-F1
#
_cell.length_a   1.000
_cell.length_b   1.000
_cell.length_c   1.000
_cell.angle_alpha   90.00
_cell.angle_beta   90.00
_cell.angle_gamma   90.00
#
_symmetry.space_group_name_H-M   'P 1'
#
loop_
_entity.id
_entity.type
_entity.pdbx_description
1 polymer ?
#
loop_
_entity_poly.entity_id
_entity_poly.type
_entity_poly.pdbx_seq_one_letter_code
_entity_poly.pdbx_strand_id
1 'polypeptide(L)'
;MAKVPTDIEDEQAKEFLSRAEVRTMRKDIQKLREGVALKERDRIVGIKTPEEERIERAKLEKVKQEEIEKESLEKQVEARTEIFGKKSEEEKKAMVQLKNFANEEEKQQIFYLESEKVDLEKQLQNLQKEKEPALLLQKNKLLLEKESIEENLKIYSEEEKKIEDEQKLISETEKTTNVPKNKQKLEKKRWSLEKKRETSEKKRWTIERELENIESAIKSTNDEYQKVLEEQKILRDKITETNNSLRVIYEGVMTKEEEKRRAQKEQRDEGALKKANIESKRKEEIRRKEWTKGGNIEEKPFLKGIPEAGRKEKLVKKIQETSEKEEEERKRFLENIEKWEKTEENKDKNLPR
;
A
#
# COMPACT_ATOMS: atom_id res chain seq x y z
N MET A 1 34.97 90.40 52.37
CA MET A 1 33.93 91.16 51.63
C MET A 1 33.10 90.16 50.85
N ALA A 2 31.94 89.75 51.39
CA ALA A 2 30.98 88.90 50.69
C ALA A 2 30.01 89.83 49.92
N LYS A 3 29.90 89.64 48.61
CA LYS A 3 28.95 90.39 47.76
C LYS A 3 27.54 89.92 48.11
N VAL A 4 26.71 90.85 48.54
CA VAL A 4 25.27 90.64 48.75
C VAL A 4 24.62 90.54 47.36
N PRO A 5 23.82 89.50 47.07
CA PRO A 5 23.08 89.37 45.82
C PRO A 5 22.10 90.53 45.68
N THR A 6 22.06 91.14 44.50
CA THR A 6 21.08 92.19 44.16
C THR A 6 19.73 91.55 43.83
N ASP A 7 18.62 92.18 44.22
CA ASP A 7 17.23 91.69 44.07
C ASP A 7 16.86 91.12 42.68
N ILE A 8 17.59 91.51 41.62
CA ILE A 8 17.43 91.01 40.25
C ILE A 8 17.83 89.53 40.12
N GLU A 9 18.82 89.06 40.88
CA GLU A 9 19.30 87.66 40.82
C GLU A 9 18.27 86.71 41.46
N ASP A 10 17.54 87.16 42.49
CA ASP A 10 16.50 86.38 43.15
C ASP A 10 15.24 86.20 42.29
N GLU A 11 14.86 87.20 41.48
CA GLU A 11 13.77 87.07 40.52
C GLU A 11 14.12 86.10 39.38
N GLN A 12 15.35 86.13 38.88
CA GLN A 12 15.83 85.19 37.86
C GLN A 12 15.89 83.74 38.41
N ALA A 13 16.26 83.56 39.66
CA ALA A 13 16.25 82.24 40.31
C ALA A 13 14.82 81.67 40.46
N LYS A 14 13.83 82.51 40.79
CA LYS A 14 12.41 82.10 40.86
C LYS A 14 11.84 81.74 39.49
N GLU A 15 12.18 82.48 38.44
CA GLU A 15 11.80 82.10 37.07
C GLU A 15 12.46 80.79 36.62
N PHE A 16 13.72 80.55 36.97
CA PHE A 16 14.39 79.29 36.64
C PHE A 16 13.78 78.10 37.37
N LEU A 17 13.44 78.25 38.65
CA LEU A 17 12.77 77.22 39.44
C LEU A 17 11.39 76.88 38.89
N SER A 18 10.56 77.89 38.58
CA SER A 18 9.24 77.67 37.98
C SER A 18 9.32 77.04 36.58
N ARG A 19 10.29 77.44 35.74
CA ARG A 19 10.53 76.78 34.45
C ARG A 19 11.02 75.35 34.61
N ALA A 20 11.83 75.05 35.63
CA ALA A 20 12.27 73.69 35.94
C ALA A 20 11.08 72.81 36.38
N GLU A 21 10.21 73.33 37.24
CA GLU A 21 9.00 72.65 37.73
C GLU A 21 7.99 72.36 36.61
N VAL A 22 7.77 73.33 35.70
CA VAL A 22 6.92 73.12 34.52
C VAL A 22 7.52 72.06 33.59
N ARG A 23 8.86 71.98 33.52
CA ARG A 23 9.56 70.98 32.68
C ARG A 23 9.50 69.57 33.29
N THR A 24 9.52 69.44 34.60
CA THR A 24 9.32 68.15 35.29
C THR A 24 7.89 67.67 35.17
N MET A 25 6.89 68.54 35.37
CA MET A 25 5.48 68.16 35.19
C MET A 25 5.14 67.73 33.75
N ARG A 26 5.72 68.39 32.73
CA ARG A 26 5.54 67.94 31.33
C ARG A 26 6.08 66.53 31.10
N LYS A 27 7.23 66.18 31.69
CA LYS A 27 7.79 64.82 31.60
C LYS A 27 6.90 63.80 32.32
N ASP A 28 6.34 64.14 33.47
CA ASP A 28 5.48 63.23 34.22
C ASP A 28 4.14 62.99 33.51
N ILE A 29 3.54 64.02 32.92
CA ILE A 29 2.33 63.88 32.09
C ILE A 29 2.62 63.02 30.86
N GLN A 30 3.78 63.18 30.23
CA GLN A 30 4.18 62.36 29.08
C GLN A 30 4.34 60.89 29.47
N LYS A 31 5.02 60.59 30.60
CA LYS A 31 5.14 59.23 31.13
C LYS A 31 3.79 58.60 31.47
N LEU A 32 2.85 59.36 32.03
CA LEU A 32 1.50 58.86 32.33
C LEU A 32 0.73 58.53 31.03
N ARG A 33 0.86 59.36 29.99
CA ARG A 33 0.24 59.08 28.68
C ARG A 33 0.85 57.86 28.01
N GLU A 34 2.16 57.70 28.06
CA GLU A 34 2.87 56.52 27.53
C GLU A 34 2.48 55.24 28.28
N GLY A 35 2.34 55.32 29.61
CA GLY A 35 1.89 54.20 30.44
C GLY A 35 0.45 53.76 30.17
N VAL A 36 -0.46 54.71 29.93
CA VAL A 36 -1.85 54.40 29.52
C VAL A 36 -1.88 53.79 28.11
N ALA A 37 -1.13 54.37 27.16
CA ALA A 37 -1.05 53.86 25.79
C ALA A 37 -0.47 52.43 25.71
N LEU A 38 0.50 52.08 26.56
CA LEU A 38 1.03 50.72 26.66
C LEU A 38 -0.02 49.74 27.18
N LYS A 39 -0.72 50.10 28.28
CA LYS A 39 -1.80 49.25 28.82
C LYS A 39 -2.95 49.06 27.84
N GLU A 40 -3.30 50.09 27.07
CA GLU A 40 -4.33 50.01 26.03
C GLU A 40 -3.87 49.08 24.88
N ARG A 41 -2.61 49.17 24.46
CA ARG A 41 -2.02 48.28 23.44
C ARG A 41 -2.01 46.83 23.90
N ASP A 42 -1.57 46.56 25.13
CA ASP A 42 -1.55 45.19 25.68
C ASP A 42 -2.96 44.59 25.77
N ARG A 43 -3.97 45.41 26.07
CA ARG A 43 -5.37 45.00 26.10
C ARG A 43 -5.91 44.66 24.70
N ILE A 44 -5.51 45.42 23.68
CA ILE A 44 -5.90 45.17 22.29
C ILE A 44 -5.20 43.91 21.74
N VAL A 45 -3.94 43.66 22.12
CA VAL A 45 -3.21 42.44 21.73
C VAL A 45 -3.81 41.17 22.37
N GLY A 46 -4.40 41.29 23.57
CA GLY A 46 -5.03 40.15 24.26
C GLY A 46 -6.42 39.76 23.74
N ILE A 47 -7.12 40.65 23.02
CA ILE A 47 -8.44 40.34 22.45
C ILE A 47 -8.21 39.72 21.07
N LYS A 48 -8.19 38.37 21.03
CA LYS A 48 -8.20 37.63 19.77
C LYS A 48 -9.32 38.15 18.89
N THR A 49 -8.98 38.48 17.66
CA THR A 49 -9.98 38.96 16.72
C THR A 49 -10.95 37.81 16.37
N PRO A 50 -12.24 38.07 16.11
CA PRO A 50 -13.20 37.04 15.72
C PRO A 50 -12.79 36.29 14.43
N GLU A 51 -11.88 36.87 13.66
CA GLU A 51 -11.28 36.27 12.46
C GLU A 51 -10.21 35.22 12.82
N GLU A 52 -9.34 35.50 13.81
CA GLU A 52 -8.40 34.51 14.35
C GLU A 52 -9.10 33.32 15.00
N GLU A 53 -10.22 33.54 15.71
CA GLU A 53 -11.00 32.46 16.31
C GLU A 53 -11.68 31.57 15.24
N ARG A 54 -12.13 32.16 14.12
CA ARG A 54 -12.62 31.40 12.97
C ARG A 54 -11.52 30.58 12.30
N ILE A 55 -10.31 31.13 12.19
CA ILE A 55 -9.15 30.42 11.65
C ILE A 55 -8.75 29.25 12.56
N GLU A 56 -8.75 29.42 13.88
CA GLU A 56 -8.47 28.34 14.84
C GLU A 56 -9.54 27.24 14.78
N ARG A 57 -10.83 27.58 14.71
CA ARG A 57 -11.91 26.58 14.57
C ARG A 57 -11.84 25.84 13.24
N ALA A 58 -11.56 26.54 12.13
CA ALA A 58 -11.40 25.92 10.83
C ALA A 58 -10.18 24.98 10.77
N LYS A 59 -9.07 25.33 11.45
CA LYS A 59 -7.92 24.44 11.61
C LYS A 59 -8.29 23.20 12.44
N LEU A 60 -9.03 23.37 13.53
CA LEU A 60 -9.46 22.27 14.38
C LEU A 60 -10.42 21.32 13.65
N GLU A 61 -11.35 21.85 12.85
CA GLU A 61 -12.26 21.04 12.03
C GLU A 61 -11.51 20.29 10.92
N LYS A 62 -10.52 20.91 10.27
CA LYS A 62 -9.65 20.22 9.31
C LYS A 62 -8.88 19.07 9.95
N VAL A 63 -8.30 19.29 11.13
CA VAL A 63 -7.60 18.22 11.86
C VAL A 63 -8.56 17.07 12.21
N LYS A 64 -9.78 17.37 12.66
CA LYS A 64 -10.80 16.33 12.94
C LYS A 64 -11.25 15.59 11.68
N GLN A 65 -11.39 16.28 10.56
CA GLN A 65 -11.72 15.66 9.27
C GLN A 65 -10.58 14.74 8.81
N GLU A 66 -9.34 15.20 8.87
CA GLU A 66 -8.16 14.39 8.55
C GLU A 66 -8.01 13.16 9.47
N GLU A 67 -8.37 13.28 10.75
CA GLU A 67 -8.35 12.18 11.72
C GLU A 67 -9.43 11.13 11.43
N ILE A 68 -10.66 11.57 11.12
CA ILE A 68 -11.75 10.67 10.70
C ILE A 68 -11.41 9.97 9.37
N GLU A 69 -10.82 10.70 8.42
CA GLU A 69 -10.37 10.12 7.14
C GLU A 69 -9.28 9.07 7.37
N LYS A 70 -8.28 9.35 8.21
CA LYS A 70 -7.24 8.39 8.60
C LYS A 70 -7.82 7.14 9.26
N GLU A 71 -8.73 7.29 10.22
CA GLU A 71 -9.36 6.16 10.90
C GLU A 71 -10.21 5.32 9.93
N SER A 72 -10.89 5.96 8.99
CA SER A 72 -11.66 5.27 7.94
C SER A 72 -10.76 4.49 6.98
N LEU A 73 -9.60 5.05 6.61
CA LEU A 73 -8.60 4.38 5.79
C LEU A 73 -7.98 3.20 6.53
N GLU A 74 -7.65 3.36 7.81
CA GLU A 74 -7.09 2.31 8.66
C GLU A 74 -8.05 1.13 8.77
N LYS A 75 -9.34 1.38 9.05
CA LYS A 75 -10.38 0.34 9.06
C LYS A 75 -10.53 -0.36 7.71
N GLN A 76 -10.39 0.35 6.58
CA GLN A 76 -10.40 -0.27 5.26
C GLN A 76 -9.16 -1.14 5.01
N VAL A 77 -7.98 -0.70 5.46
CA VAL A 77 -6.74 -1.47 5.35
C VAL A 77 -6.82 -2.72 6.21
N GLU A 78 -7.32 -2.63 7.44
CA GLU A 78 -7.54 -3.78 8.34
C GLU A 78 -8.55 -4.78 7.77
N ALA A 79 -9.72 -4.31 7.31
CA ALA A 79 -10.70 -5.19 6.68
C ALA A 79 -10.12 -5.90 5.45
N ARG A 80 -9.28 -5.20 4.67
CA ARG A 80 -8.58 -5.79 3.53
C ARG A 80 -7.57 -6.84 3.97
N THR A 81 -6.72 -6.57 4.96
CA THR A 81 -5.70 -7.52 5.42
C THR A 81 -6.33 -8.78 6.00
N GLU A 82 -7.45 -8.67 6.73
CA GLU A 82 -8.19 -9.83 7.22
C GLU A 82 -8.73 -10.72 6.08
N ILE A 83 -9.28 -10.12 5.03
CA ILE A 83 -9.80 -10.86 3.87
C ILE A 83 -8.65 -11.58 3.14
N PHE A 84 -7.50 -10.92 2.96
CA PHE A 84 -6.32 -11.55 2.36
C PHE A 84 -5.76 -12.69 3.23
N GLY A 85 -5.76 -12.52 4.56
CA GLY A 85 -5.33 -13.55 5.50
C GLY A 85 -6.19 -14.82 5.44
N LYS A 86 -7.52 -14.67 5.51
CA LYS A 86 -8.47 -15.80 5.45
C LYS A 86 -8.33 -16.60 4.15
N LYS A 87 -8.24 -15.91 3.00
CA LYS A 87 -8.01 -16.57 1.70
C LYS A 87 -6.69 -17.34 1.67
N SER A 88 -5.62 -16.76 2.20
CA SER A 88 -4.31 -17.42 2.23
C SER A 88 -4.31 -18.69 3.10
N GLU A 89 -5.03 -18.69 4.24
CA GLU A 89 -5.16 -19.88 5.08
C GLU A 89 -6.00 -20.98 4.42
N GLU A 90 -7.08 -20.61 3.75
CA GLU A 90 -7.92 -21.55 2.99
C GLU A 90 -7.13 -22.19 1.84
N GLU A 91 -6.35 -21.39 1.10
CA GLU A 91 -5.46 -21.88 0.04
C GLU A 91 -4.41 -22.85 0.60
N LYS A 92 -3.79 -22.53 1.74
CA LYS A 92 -2.85 -23.44 2.42
C LYS A 92 -3.51 -24.75 2.82
N LYS A 93 -4.71 -24.70 3.40
CA LYS A 93 -5.47 -25.91 3.77
C LYS A 93 -5.81 -26.75 2.53
N ALA A 94 -6.22 -26.11 1.44
CA ALA A 94 -6.49 -26.79 0.18
C ALA A 94 -5.22 -27.44 -0.41
N MET A 95 -4.07 -26.75 -0.40
CA MET A 95 -2.80 -27.31 -0.85
C MET A 95 -2.36 -28.52 -0.01
N VAL A 96 -2.51 -28.46 1.32
CA VAL A 96 -2.20 -29.59 2.20
C VAL A 96 -3.09 -30.79 1.91
N GLN A 97 -4.39 -30.57 1.64
CA GLN A 97 -5.29 -31.63 1.22
C GLN A 97 -4.88 -32.21 -0.14
N LEU A 98 -4.45 -31.37 -1.08
CA LEU A 98 -3.99 -31.80 -2.40
C LEU A 98 -2.73 -32.65 -2.35
N LYS A 99 -1.81 -32.31 -1.44
CA LYS A 99 -0.60 -33.09 -1.20
C LYS A 99 -0.89 -34.54 -0.82
N ASN A 100 -2.05 -34.83 -0.21
CA ASN A 100 -2.44 -36.21 0.13
C ASN A 100 -2.86 -37.04 -1.09
N PHE A 101 -3.35 -36.40 -2.16
CA PHE A 101 -3.77 -37.07 -3.40
C PHE A 101 -2.62 -37.25 -4.40
N ALA A 102 -1.50 -36.55 -4.20
CA ALA A 102 -0.32 -36.63 -5.05
C ALA A 102 0.40 -37.99 -4.92
N ASN A 103 1.02 -38.42 -6.02
CA ASN A 103 1.91 -39.58 -6.05
C ASN A 103 3.20 -39.30 -5.25
N GLU A 104 3.95 -40.34 -4.88
CA GLU A 104 5.18 -40.16 -4.07
C GLU A 104 6.23 -39.29 -4.79
N GLU A 105 6.40 -39.46 -6.09
CA GLU A 105 7.28 -38.62 -6.92
C GLU A 105 6.86 -37.15 -6.90
N GLU A 106 5.56 -36.88 -7.07
CA GLU A 106 5.00 -35.51 -7.02
C GLU A 106 5.15 -34.90 -5.63
N LYS A 107 4.99 -35.70 -4.55
CA LYS A 107 5.22 -35.26 -3.17
C LYS A 107 6.67 -34.86 -2.93
N GLN A 108 7.62 -35.64 -3.44
CA GLN A 108 9.05 -35.34 -3.34
C GLN A 108 9.39 -34.06 -4.11
N GLN A 109 8.85 -33.90 -5.31
CA GLN A 109 9.05 -32.69 -6.11
C GLN A 109 8.45 -31.44 -5.45
N ILE A 110 7.22 -31.54 -4.93
CA ILE A 110 6.58 -30.47 -4.15
C ILE A 110 7.44 -30.12 -2.94
N PHE A 111 7.91 -31.11 -2.18
CA PHE A 111 8.74 -30.88 -1.00
C PHE A 111 10.05 -30.16 -1.36
N TYR A 112 10.72 -30.58 -2.44
CA TYR A 112 11.94 -29.94 -2.91
C TYR A 112 11.69 -28.47 -3.27
N LEU A 113 10.69 -28.18 -4.12
CA LEU A 113 10.33 -26.82 -4.54
C LEU A 113 9.86 -25.94 -3.37
N GLU A 114 9.13 -26.50 -2.41
CA GLU A 114 8.73 -25.81 -1.18
C GLU A 114 9.96 -25.41 -0.35
N SER A 115 10.94 -26.31 -0.20
CA SER A 115 12.20 -26.00 0.50
C SER A 115 13.01 -24.91 -0.21
N GLU A 116 13.15 -25.02 -1.54
CA GLU A 116 13.87 -24.06 -2.36
C GLU A 116 13.23 -22.67 -2.25
N LYS A 117 11.91 -22.60 -2.35
CA LYS A 117 11.15 -21.37 -2.15
C LYS A 117 11.43 -20.73 -0.78
N VAL A 118 11.38 -21.52 0.30
CA VAL A 118 11.63 -21.02 1.66
C VAL A 118 13.04 -20.46 1.78
N ASP A 119 14.04 -21.10 1.17
CA ASP A 119 15.41 -20.62 1.22
C ASP A 119 15.63 -19.36 0.38
N LEU A 120 15.01 -19.27 -0.81
CA LEU A 120 14.98 -18.04 -1.61
C LEU A 120 14.28 -16.88 -0.87
N GLU A 121 13.17 -17.15 -0.20
CA GLU A 121 12.45 -16.15 0.61
C GLU A 121 13.29 -15.66 1.79
N LYS A 122 14.02 -16.55 2.47
CA LYS A 122 14.97 -16.15 3.53
C LYS A 122 16.09 -15.28 2.98
N GLN A 123 16.68 -15.64 1.84
CA GLN A 123 17.71 -14.83 1.19
C GLN A 123 17.18 -13.44 0.84
N LEU A 124 15.98 -13.36 0.28
CA LEU A 124 15.33 -12.10 -0.04
C LEU A 124 15.09 -11.25 1.21
N GLN A 125 14.60 -11.86 2.30
CA GLN A 125 14.42 -11.16 3.57
C GLN A 125 15.73 -10.65 4.17
N ASN A 126 16.82 -11.43 4.09
CA ASN A 126 18.12 -11.01 4.59
C ASN A 126 18.65 -9.80 3.80
N LEU A 127 18.48 -9.79 2.47
CA LEU A 127 18.83 -8.62 1.65
C LEU A 127 18.03 -7.37 2.07
N GLN A 128 16.73 -7.51 2.30
CA GLN A 128 15.84 -6.40 2.66
C GLN A 128 16.05 -5.89 4.09
N LYS A 129 16.33 -6.78 5.05
CA LYS A 129 16.44 -6.42 6.47
C LYS A 129 17.85 -6.02 6.89
N GLU A 130 18.87 -6.62 6.29
CA GLU A 130 20.26 -6.42 6.73
C GLU A 130 21.02 -5.53 5.76
N LYS A 131 21.10 -5.90 4.48
CA LYS A 131 21.98 -5.22 3.52
C LYS A 131 21.44 -3.84 3.08
N GLU A 132 20.17 -3.79 2.68
CA GLU A 132 19.55 -2.56 2.18
C GLU A 132 19.61 -1.39 3.19
N PRO A 133 19.16 -1.54 4.45
CA PRO A 133 19.22 -0.44 5.42
C PRO A 133 20.66 -0.10 5.83
N ALA A 134 21.58 -1.08 5.87
CA ALA A 134 22.98 -0.81 6.18
C ALA A 134 23.62 0.12 5.12
N LEU A 135 23.40 -0.16 3.84
CA LEU A 135 23.89 0.67 2.73
C LEU A 135 23.26 2.06 2.72
N LEU A 136 21.95 2.16 2.97
CA LEU A 136 21.25 3.45 3.06
C LEU A 136 21.78 4.30 4.23
N LEU A 137 22.02 3.69 5.39
CA LEU A 137 22.58 4.35 6.55
C LEU A 137 24.02 4.80 6.30
N GLN A 138 24.84 3.97 5.65
CA GLN A 138 26.20 4.33 5.24
C GLN A 138 26.19 5.51 4.27
N LYS A 139 25.34 5.49 3.25
CA LYS A 139 25.18 6.59 2.30
C LYS A 139 24.78 7.89 3.00
N ASN A 140 23.85 7.84 3.94
CA ASN A 140 23.43 9.01 4.70
C ASN A 140 24.59 9.60 5.52
N LYS A 141 25.37 8.76 6.21
CA LYS A 141 26.58 9.21 6.92
C LYS A 141 27.57 9.92 5.99
N LEU A 142 27.86 9.34 4.82
CA LEU A 142 28.75 9.95 3.83
C LEU A 142 28.22 11.29 3.30
N LEU A 143 26.90 11.43 3.16
CA LEU A 143 26.28 12.70 2.73
C LEU A 143 26.41 13.79 3.80
N LEU A 144 26.21 13.45 5.07
CA LEU A 144 26.42 14.39 6.19
C LEU A 144 27.90 14.82 6.29
N GLU A 145 28.81 13.86 6.14
CA GLU A 145 30.26 14.15 6.10
C GLU A 145 30.60 15.07 4.92
N LYS A 146 30.04 14.78 3.73
CA LYS A 146 30.19 15.63 2.54
C LYS A 146 29.74 17.06 2.81
N GLU A 147 28.56 17.28 3.39
CA GLU A 147 28.04 18.61 3.73
C GLU A 147 29.00 19.36 4.65
N SER A 148 29.50 18.71 5.71
CA SER A 148 30.44 19.31 6.65
C SER A 148 31.78 19.72 6.00
N ILE A 149 32.26 18.92 5.04
CA ILE A 149 33.51 19.19 4.30
C ILE A 149 33.29 20.31 3.27
N GLU A 150 32.14 20.38 2.63
CA GLU A 150 31.77 21.48 1.75
C GLU A 150 31.66 22.82 2.50
N GLU A 151 31.14 22.81 3.74
CA GLU A 151 31.13 24.00 4.60
C GLU A 151 32.56 24.45 4.95
N ASN A 152 33.42 23.51 5.34
CA ASN A 152 34.83 23.82 5.60
C ASN A 152 35.53 24.37 4.34
N LEU A 153 35.26 23.79 3.16
CA LEU A 153 35.80 24.26 1.90
C LEU A 153 35.39 25.71 1.59
N LYS A 154 34.13 26.07 1.85
CA LYS A 154 33.63 27.45 1.69
C LYS A 154 34.38 28.42 2.60
N ILE A 155 34.60 28.06 3.86
CA ILE A 155 35.35 28.89 4.82
C ILE A 155 36.76 29.19 4.29
N TYR A 156 37.52 28.18 3.85
CA TYR A 156 38.86 28.38 3.30
C TYR A 156 38.86 29.16 1.98
N SER A 157 37.86 28.96 1.12
CA SER A 157 37.72 29.74 -0.11
C SER A 157 37.46 31.22 0.16
N GLU A 158 36.67 31.55 1.20
CA GLU A 158 36.45 32.92 1.63
C GLU A 158 37.69 33.54 2.27
N GLU A 159 38.44 32.78 3.07
CA GLU A 159 39.73 33.22 3.63
C GLU A 159 40.75 33.56 2.53
N GLU A 160 40.86 32.73 1.49
CA GLU A 160 41.73 32.99 0.34
C GLU A 160 41.34 34.26 -0.40
N LYS A 161 40.04 34.46 -0.67
CA LYS A 161 39.55 35.68 -1.32
C LYS A 161 39.90 36.93 -0.51
N LYS A 162 39.73 36.90 0.81
CA LYS A 162 40.13 38.00 1.71
C LYS A 162 41.63 38.29 1.62
N ILE A 163 42.47 37.25 1.61
CA ILE A 163 43.93 37.41 1.46
C ILE A 163 44.29 38.02 0.10
N GLU A 164 43.67 37.56 -0.99
CA GLU A 164 43.91 38.07 -2.34
C GLU A 164 43.49 39.54 -2.48
N ASP A 165 42.35 39.93 -1.91
CA ASP A 165 41.89 41.32 -1.92
C ASP A 165 42.81 42.22 -1.07
N GLU A 166 43.29 41.75 0.09
CA GLU A 166 44.31 42.45 0.86
C GLU A 166 45.63 42.61 0.09
N GLN A 167 46.07 41.59 -0.65
CA GLN A 167 47.26 41.66 -1.50
C GLN A 167 47.11 42.69 -2.63
N LYS A 168 45.93 42.77 -3.27
CA LYS A 168 45.63 43.79 -4.30
C LYS A 168 45.74 45.20 -3.72
N LEU A 169 45.12 45.45 -2.56
CA LEU A 169 45.19 46.75 -1.87
C LEU A 169 46.64 47.12 -1.49
N ILE A 170 47.44 46.16 -1.02
CA ILE A 170 48.86 46.40 -0.70
C ILE A 170 49.66 46.73 -1.96
N SER A 171 49.41 46.03 -3.07
CA SER A 171 50.06 46.31 -4.35
C SER A 171 49.72 47.71 -4.90
N GLU A 172 48.45 48.13 -4.78
CA GLU A 172 48.02 49.48 -5.19
C GLU A 172 48.64 50.58 -4.31
N THR A 173 48.68 50.37 -3.00
CA THR A 173 49.32 51.32 -2.07
C THR A 173 50.84 51.38 -2.23
N GLU A 174 51.49 50.28 -2.61
CA GLU A 174 52.92 50.24 -2.91
C GLU A 174 53.26 51.04 -4.17
N LYS A 175 52.42 50.98 -5.21
CA LYS A 175 52.58 51.75 -6.45
C LYS A 175 52.45 53.26 -6.23
N THR A 176 51.57 53.69 -5.34
CA THR A 176 51.30 55.12 -5.06
C THR A 176 52.29 55.74 -4.07
N THR A 177 52.92 54.94 -3.20
CA THR A 177 53.82 55.45 -2.16
C THR A 177 55.22 55.74 -2.71
N ASN A 178 55.74 56.96 -2.55
CA ASN A 178 57.10 57.31 -2.97
C ASN A 178 58.18 57.12 -1.88
N VAL A 179 57.80 56.79 -0.65
CA VAL A 179 58.73 56.66 0.49
C VAL A 179 59.37 55.26 0.52
N PRO A 180 60.71 55.12 0.36
CA PRO A 180 61.36 53.80 0.26
C PRO A 180 61.15 52.89 1.48
N LYS A 181 61.20 53.46 2.69
CA LYS A 181 60.99 52.71 3.94
C LYS A 181 59.58 52.12 4.04
N ASN A 182 58.57 52.80 3.47
CA ASN A 182 57.20 52.30 3.45
C ASN A 182 57.03 51.20 2.39
N LYS A 183 57.66 51.34 1.21
CA LYS A 183 57.69 50.27 0.20
C LYS A 183 58.23 48.96 0.77
N GLN A 184 59.38 49.01 1.45
CA GLN A 184 59.97 47.81 2.07
C GLN A 184 59.05 47.16 3.12
N LYS A 185 58.26 47.95 3.86
CA LYS A 185 57.27 47.43 4.81
C LYS A 185 56.09 46.75 4.10
N LEU A 186 55.58 47.36 3.03
CA LEU A 186 54.49 46.81 2.22
C LEU A 186 54.92 45.51 1.54
N GLU A 187 56.15 45.46 1.02
CA GLU A 187 56.74 44.25 0.44
C GLU A 187 56.81 43.10 1.46
N LYS A 188 57.35 43.36 2.67
CA LYS A 188 57.36 42.38 3.76
C LYS A 188 55.96 41.89 4.13
N LYS A 189 54.98 42.80 4.16
CA LYS A 189 53.57 42.45 4.43
C LYS A 189 53.01 41.57 3.30
N ARG A 190 53.29 41.90 2.03
CA ARG A 190 52.91 41.08 0.87
C ARG A 190 53.48 39.67 0.95
N TRP A 191 54.77 39.54 1.26
CA TRP A 191 55.41 38.23 1.49
C TRP A 191 54.75 37.44 2.63
N SER A 192 54.34 38.11 3.71
CA SER A 192 53.63 37.44 4.80
C SER A 192 52.23 36.95 4.41
N LEU A 193 51.52 37.71 3.57
CA LEU A 193 50.22 37.30 3.03
C LEU A 193 50.36 36.16 2.03
N GLU A 194 51.40 36.16 1.20
CA GLU A 194 51.66 35.06 0.26
C GLU A 194 51.88 33.73 0.99
N LYS A 195 52.66 33.75 2.08
CA LYS A 195 52.82 32.56 2.93
C LYS A 195 51.49 32.09 3.53
N LYS A 196 50.64 33.03 3.96
CA LYS A 196 49.30 32.69 4.47
C LYS A 196 48.42 32.09 3.38
N ARG A 197 48.44 32.65 2.17
CA ARG A 197 47.73 32.14 1.00
C ARG A 197 48.16 30.71 0.68
N GLU A 198 49.46 30.46 0.60
CA GLU A 198 50.01 29.12 0.36
C GLU A 198 49.57 28.12 1.44
N THR A 199 49.54 28.52 2.71
CA THR A 199 49.03 27.63 3.78
C THR A 199 47.54 27.38 3.70
N SER A 200 46.74 28.37 3.27
CA SER A 200 45.31 28.21 3.05
C SER A 200 45.03 27.29 1.86
N GLU A 201 45.76 27.48 0.76
CA GLU A 201 45.64 26.66 -0.44
C GLU A 201 45.98 25.20 -0.15
N LYS A 202 47.05 24.92 0.61
CA LYS A 202 47.36 23.56 1.03
C LYS A 202 46.22 22.90 1.81
N LYS A 203 45.55 23.66 2.70
CA LYS A 203 44.38 23.16 3.45
C LYS A 203 43.17 22.95 2.54
N ARG A 204 42.93 23.87 1.59
CA ARG A 204 41.86 23.73 0.60
C ARG A 204 42.03 22.46 -0.22
N TRP A 205 43.25 22.23 -0.73
CA TRP A 205 43.60 21.03 -1.49
C TRP A 205 43.42 19.73 -0.69
N THR A 206 43.74 19.73 0.61
CA THR A 206 43.49 18.54 1.46
C THR A 206 42.00 18.24 1.58
N ILE A 207 41.17 19.27 1.75
CA ILE A 207 39.72 19.16 1.87
C ILE A 207 39.09 18.73 0.54
N GLU A 208 39.55 19.28 -0.59
CA GLU A 208 39.10 18.88 -1.94
C GLU A 208 39.38 17.38 -2.18
N ARG A 209 40.54 16.88 -1.74
CA ARG A 209 40.87 15.44 -1.85
C ARG A 209 39.98 14.58 -0.95
N GLU A 210 39.71 15.03 0.28
CA GLU A 210 38.77 14.35 1.17
C GLU A 210 37.36 14.29 0.57
N LEU A 211 36.91 15.39 -0.06
CA LEU A 211 35.64 15.46 -0.77
C LEU A 211 35.58 14.46 -1.93
N GLU A 212 36.63 14.41 -2.76
CA GLU A 212 36.72 13.45 -3.88
C GLU A 212 36.65 12.00 -3.37
N ASN A 213 37.35 11.68 -2.28
CA ASN A 213 37.28 10.36 -1.65
C ASN A 213 35.87 10.01 -1.19
N ILE A 214 35.16 10.93 -0.53
CA ILE A 214 33.77 10.72 -0.10
C ILE A 214 32.84 10.55 -1.29
N GLU A 215 33.00 11.34 -2.36
CA GLU A 215 32.20 11.18 -3.57
C GLU A 215 32.42 9.81 -4.23
N SER A 216 33.66 9.32 -4.25
CA SER A 216 33.97 7.98 -4.72
C SER A 216 33.32 6.89 -3.86
N ALA A 217 33.31 7.07 -2.53
CA ALA A 217 32.66 6.15 -1.59
C ALA A 217 31.13 6.14 -1.75
N ILE A 218 30.52 7.31 -1.97
CA ILE A 218 29.09 7.44 -2.28
C ILE A 218 28.75 6.71 -3.57
N LYS A 219 29.57 6.86 -4.63
CA LYS A 219 29.40 6.12 -5.89
C LYS A 219 29.47 4.61 -5.68
N SER A 220 30.50 4.12 -4.98
CA SER A 220 30.63 2.69 -4.65
C SER A 220 29.43 2.16 -3.87
N THR A 221 28.96 2.91 -2.86
CA THR A 221 27.79 2.54 -2.04
C THR A 221 26.52 2.47 -2.90
N ASN A 222 26.35 3.40 -3.85
CA ASN A 222 25.22 3.36 -4.79
C ASN A 222 25.30 2.15 -5.73
N ASP A 223 26.47 1.82 -6.25
CA ASP A 223 26.66 0.67 -7.13
C ASP A 223 26.38 -0.66 -6.38
N GLU A 224 26.84 -0.77 -5.13
CA GLU A 224 26.51 -1.90 -4.25
C GLU A 224 25.00 -1.98 -3.98
N TYR A 225 24.35 -0.84 -3.75
CA TYR A 225 22.91 -0.79 -3.57
C TYR A 225 22.15 -1.25 -4.83
N GLN A 226 22.58 -0.83 -6.03
CA GLN A 226 21.99 -1.31 -7.28
C GLN A 226 22.15 -2.82 -7.45
N LYS A 227 23.33 -3.38 -7.15
CA LYS A 227 23.55 -4.83 -7.16
C LYS A 227 22.60 -5.56 -6.22
N VAL A 228 22.36 -5.03 -5.01
CA VAL A 228 21.38 -5.61 -4.07
C VAL A 228 19.97 -5.58 -4.67
N LEU A 229 19.56 -4.50 -5.34
CA LEU A 229 18.26 -4.44 -6.01
C LEU A 229 18.12 -5.44 -7.16
N GLU A 230 19.18 -5.61 -7.96
CA GLU A 230 19.23 -6.63 -9.03
C GLU A 230 19.15 -8.04 -8.45
N GLU A 231 19.90 -8.34 -7.39
CA GLU A 231 19.82 -9.61 -6.66
C GLU A 231 18.40 -9.87 -6.12
N GLN A 232 17.76 -8.86 -5.51
CA GLN A 232 16.37 -8.97 -5.04
C GLN A 232 15.42 -9.29 -6.18
N LYS A 233 15.58 -8.66 -7.35
CA LYS A 233 14.76 -8.93 -8.53
C LYS A 233 14.93 -10.38 -9.01
N ILE A 234 16.17 -10.84 -9.15
CA ILE A 234 16.48 -12.22 -9.55
C ILE A 234 15.86 -13.23 -8.58
N LEU A 235 15.94 -12.99 -7.27
CA LEU A 235 15.31 -13.86 -6.27
C LEU A 235 13.78 -13.87 -6.38
N ARG A 236 13.15 -12.71 -6.61
CA ARG A 236 11.69 -12.65 -6.84
C ARG A 236 11.29 -13.43 -8.08
N ASP A 237 12.02 -13.26 -9.18
CA ASP A 237 11.77 -13.98 -10.43
C ASP A 237 11.87 -15.50 -10.21
N LYS A 238 12.91 -15.99 -9.53
CA LYS A 238 13.05 -17.42 -9.15
C LYS A 238 11.92 -17.92 -8.25
N ILE A 239 11.47 -17.12 -7.28
CA ILE A 239 10.33 -17.47 -6.42
C ILE A 239 9.06 -17.60 -7.28
N THR A 240 8.83 -16.69 -8.23
CA THR A 240 7.68 -16.77 -9.15
C THR A 240 7.74 -17.99 -10.06
N GLU A 241 8.93 -18.33 -10.59
CA GLU A 241 9.14 -19.54 -11.36
C GLU A 241 8.83 -20.79 -10.54
N THR A 242 9.37 -20.88 -9.32
CA THR A 242 9.11 -21.98 -8.37
C THR A 242 7.62 -22.13 -8.05
N ASN A 243 6.92 -21.00 -7.84
CA ASN A 243 5.46 -21.00 -7.62
C ASN A 243 4.69 -21.48 -8.84
N ASN A 244 5.12 -21.11 -10.06
CA ASN A 244 4.49 -21.59 -11.29
C ASN A 244 4.71 -23.10 -11.47
N SER A 245 5.91 -23.61 -11.19
CA SER A 245 6.18 -25.06 -11.22
C SER A 245 5.31 -25.81 -10.20
N LEU A 246 5.20 -25.31 -8.97
CA LEU A 246 4.30 -25.86 -7.95
C LEU A 246 2.85 -25.86 -8.43
N ARG A 247 2.38 -24.76 -9.03
CA ARG A 247 1.03 -24.64 -9.56
C ARG A 247 0.73 -25.68 -10.64
N VAL A 248 1.63 -25.88 -11.59
CA VAL A 248 1.47 -26.90 -12.65
C VAL A 248 1.35 -28.31 -12.05
N ILE A 249 2.16 -28.63 -11.04
CA ILE A 249 2.08 -29.93 -10.35
C ILE A 249 0.72 -30.08 -9.64
N TYR A 250 0.27 -29.06 -8.90
CA TYR A 250 -1.01 -29.08 -8.21
C TYR A 250 -2.21 -29.20 -9.17
N GLU A 251 -2.18 -28.50 -10.31
CA GLU A 251 -3.19 -28.63 -11.36
C GLU A 251 -3.20 -30.06 -11.95
N GLY A 252 -2.03 -30.67 -12.13
CA GLY A 252 -1.90 -32.08 -12.52
C GLY A 252 -2.49 -33.06 -11.49
N VAL A 253 -2.29 -32.83 -10.20
CA VAL A 253 -2.87 -33.65 -9.13
C VAL A 253 -4.38 -33.48 -9.05
N MET A 254 -4.88 -32.25 -9.19
CA MET A 254 -6.30 -31.92 -9.21
C MET A 254 -7.04 -32.64 -10.33
N THR A 255 -6.52 -32.56 -11.56
CA THR A 255 -7.15 -33.18 -12.74
C THR A 255 -7.23 -34.69 -12.60
N LYS A 256 -6.16 -35.35 -12.14
CA LYS A 256 -6.15 -36.81 -11.86
C LYS A 256 -7.18 -37.21 -10.79
N GLU A 257 -7.28 -36.45 -9.70
CA GLU A 257 -8.24 -36.75 -8.63
C GLU A 257 -9.69 -36.51 -9.08
N GLU A 258 -9.95 -35.47 -9.89
CA GLU A 258 -11.25 -35.25 -10.50
C GLU A 258 -11.66 -36.39 -11.44
N GLU A 259 -10.76 -36.85 -12.31
CA GLU A 259 -11.00 -37.99 -13.20
C GLU A 259 -11.31 -39.26 -12.41
N LYS A 260 -10.56 -39.53 -11.34
CA LYS A 260 -10.80 -40.67 -10.45
C LYS A 260 -12.18 -40.59 -9.77
N ARG A 261 -12.59 -39.41 -9.31
CA ARG A 261 -13.92 -39.19 -8.73
C ARG A 261 -15.03 -39.38 -9.76
N ARG A 262 -14.84 -38.89 -10.99
CA ARG A 262 -15.79 -39.08 -12.10
C ARG A 262 -15.94 -40.58 -12.43
N ALA A 263 -14.83 -41.29 -12.60
CA ALA A 263 -14.85 -42.73 -12.86
C ALA A 263 -15.51 -43.54 -11.73
N GLN A 264 -15.26 -43.20 -10.46
CA GLN A 264 -15.93 -43.84 -9.33
C GLN A 264 -17.43 -43.56 -9.30
N LYS A 265 -17.83 -42.34 -9.63
CA LYS A 265 -19.25 -41.95 -9.72
C LYS A 265 -19.94 -42.73 -10.84
N GLU A 266 -19.35 -42.77 -12.03
CA GLU A 266 -19.86 -43.55 -13.17
C GLU A 266 -20.00 -45.04 -12.84
N GLN A 267 -19.01 -45.65 -12.17
CA GLN A 267 -19.10 -47.04 -11.72
C GLN A 267 -20.24 -47.26 -10.71
N ARG A 268 -20.47 -46.30 -9.80
CA ARG A 268 -21.59 -46.35 -8.83
C ARG A 268 -22.93 -46.22 -9.55
N ASP A 269 -23.02 -45.30 -10.50
CA ASP A 269 -24.23 -45.04 -11.28
C ASP A 269 -24.56 -46.24 -12.19
N GLU A 270 -23.58 -46.84 -12.86
CA GLU A 270 -23.73 -48.10 -13.58
C GLU A 270 -24.16 -49.25 -12.66
N GLY A 271 -23.56 -49.36 -11.49
CA GLY A 271 -23.92 -50.35 -10.49
C GLY A 271 -25.36 -50.17 -10.00
N ALA A 272 -25.79 -48.93 -9.79
CA ALA A 272 -27.15 -48.58 -9.42
C ALA A 272 -28.14 -48.90 -10.55
N LEU A 273 -27.80 -48.56 -11.80
CA LEU A 273 -28.60 -48.89 -12.99
C LEU A 273 -28.75 -50.40 -13.18
N LYS A 274 -27.67 -51.16 -13.04
CA LYS A 274 -27.71 -52.64 -13.10
C LYS A 274 -28.61 -53.21 -12.01
N LYS A 275 -28.52 -52.71 -10.77
CA LYS A 275 -29.40 -53.12 -9.66
C LYS A 275 -30.86 -52.77 -9.93
N ALA A 276 -31.13 -51.55 -10.39
CA ALA A 276 -32.48 -51.10 -10.75
C ALA A 276 -33.08 -51.95 -11.87
N ASN A 277 -32.29 -52.31 -12.89
CA ASN A 277 -32.70 -53.19 -13.98
C ASN A 277 -32.97 -54.63 -13.52
N ILE A 278 -32.18 -55.17 -12.58
CA ILE A 278 -32.46 -56.50 -12.00
C ILE A 278 -33.74 -56.45 -11.17
N GLU A 279 -33.91 -55.40 -10.36
CA GLU A 279 -35.10 -55.23 -9.53
C GLU A 279 -36.36 -55.03 -10.37
N SER A 280 -36.29 -54.27 -11.46
CA SER A 280 -37.41 -54.09 -12.39
C SER A 280 -37.80 -55.39 -13.07
N LYS A 281 -36.82 -56.17 -13.59
CA LYS A 281 -37.06 -57.50 -14.15
C LYS A 281 -37.69 -58.44 -13.13
N ARG A 282 -37.20 -58.45 -11.89
CA ARG A 282 -37.77 -59.26 -10.80
C ARG A 282 -39.21 -58.86 -10.47
N LYS A 283 -39.50 -57.55 -10.39
CA LYS A 283 -40.87 -57.04 -10.19
C LYS A 283 -41.78 -57.42 -11.35
N GLU A 284 -41.30 -57.36 -12.58
CA GLU A 284 -42.03 -57.78 -13.77
C GLU A 284 -42.31 -59.30 -13.76
N GLU A 285 -41.32 -60.12 -13.40
CA GLU A 285 -41.52 -61.57 -13.23
C GLU A 285 -42.55 -61.91 -12.15
N ILE A 286 -42.54 -61.19 -11.03
CA ILE A 286 -43.55 -61.34 -9.97
C ILE A 286 -44.93 -60.98 -10.51
N ARG A 287 -45.08 -59.84 -11.19
CA ARG A 287 -46.35 -59.43 -11.84
C ARG A 287 -46.83 -60.45 -12.85
N ARG A 288 -45.94 -60.99 -13.70
CA ARG A 288 -46.29 -62.04 -14.66
C ARG A 288 -46.75 -63.31 -13.96
N LYS A 289 -46.09 -63.73 -12.87
CA LYS A 289 -46.51 -64.89 -12.04
C LYS A 289 -47.86 -64.67 -11.38
N GLU A 290 -48.16 -63.46 -10.90
CA GLU A 290 -49.46 -63.08 -10.35
C GLU A 290 -50.57 -63.05 -11.41
N TRP A 291 -50.26 -62.65 -12.65
CA TRP A 291 -51.22 -62.68 -13.76
C TRP A 291 -51.45 -64.09 -14.31
N THR A 292 -50.42 -64.93 -14.35
CA THR A 292 -50.49 -66.32 -14.87
C THR A 292 -51.03 -67.32 -13.86
N LYS A 293 -50.83 -67.09 -12.55
CA LYS A 293 -51.73 -67.61 -11.52
C LYS A 293 -53.05 -66.87 -11.66
N GLY A 294 -53.77 -67.10 -12.76
CA GLY A 294 -55.08 -66.55 -12.99
C GLY A 294 -55.87 -66.75 -11.72
N GLY A 295 -56.04 -65.66 -10.97
CA GLY A 295 -56.84 -65.68 -9.78
C GLY A 295 -58.16 -66.26 -10.23
N ASN A 296 -58.50 -67.44 -9.72
CA ASN A 296 -59.74 -68.13 -10.02
C ASN A 296 -60.82 -67.05 -9.99
N ILE A 297 -61.40 -66.72 -11.16
CA ILE A 297 -62.37 -65.61 -11.33
C ILE A 297 -63.72 -66.09 -10.77
N GLU A 298 -63.66 -66.82 -9.67
CA GLU A 298 -64.79 -67.14 -8.84
C GLU A 298 -64.90 -65.97 -7.86
N GLU A 299 -65.83 -65.09 -8.18
CA GLU A 299 -66.46 -64.18 -7.24
C GLU A 299 -65.73 -62.88 -6.88
N LYS A 300 -65.42 -62.04 -7.88
CA LYS A 300 -65.39 -60.59 -7.60
C LYS A 300 -66.83 -60.10 -7.41
N PRO A 301 -67.23 -59.61 -6.22
CA PRO A 301 -68.63 -59.32 -5.88
C PRO A 301 -69.28 -58.22 -6.75
N PHE A 302 -68.48 -57.36 -7.39
CA PHE A 302 -69.02 -56.32 -8.29
C PHE A 302 -69.56 -56.87 -9.63
N LEU A 303 -69.27 -58.13 -9.98
CA LEU A 303 -69.71 -58.77 -11.22
C LEU A 303 -71.02 -59.58 -11.08
N LYS A 304 -71.57 -59.75 -9.86
CA LYS A 304 -72.77 -60.57 -9.60
C LYS A 304 -74.10 -59.93 -10.05
N GLY A 305 -74.11 -58.70 -10.59
CA GLY A 305 -75.35 -57.94 -10.81
C GLY A 305 -75.63 -57.40 -12.21
N ILE A 306 -74.99 -57.88 -13.30
CA ILE A 306 -75.29 -57.36 -14.65
C ILE A 306 -75.60 -58.48 -15.66
N PRO A 307 -76.65 -58.34 -16.51
CA PRO A 307 -77.19 -59.41 -17.35
C PRO A 307 -76.22 -59.90 -18.43
N GLU A 308 -76.29 -61.19 -18.76
CA GLU A 308 -75.32 -61.92 -19.59
C GLU A 308 -75.37 -61.61 -21.10
N ALA A 309 -76.51 -61.10 -21.59
CA ALA A 309 -76.70 -60.79 -23.00
C ALA A 309 -76.20 -59.36 -23.33
N GLY A 310 -75.09 -59.25 -24.07
CA GLY A 310 -74.50 -57.99 -24.54
C GLY A 310 -73.31 -57.46 -23.72
N ARG A 311 -72.91 -58.19 -22.67
CA ARG A 311 -71.87 -57.80 -21.70
C ARG A 311 -70.46 -57.76 -22.29
N LYS A 312 -70.13 -58.69 -23.20
CA LYS A 312 -68.80 -58.75 -23.83
C LYS A 312 -68.60 -57.63 -24.85
N GLU A 313 -69.58 -57.34 -25.71
CA GLU A 313 -69.43 -56.31 -26.75
C GLU A 313 -69.36 -54.88 -26.19
N LYS A 314 -70.21 -54.52 -25.21
CA LYS A 314 -70.16 -53.17 -24.61
C LYS A 314 -68.88 -52.94 -23.81
N LEU A 315 -68.37 -53.97 -23.13
CA LEU A 315 -67.12 -53.86 -22.39
C LEU A 315 -65.92 -53.78 -23.35
N VAL A 316 -65.89 -54.61 -24.40
CA VAL A 316 -64.85 -54.57 -25.43
C VAL A 316 -64.84 -53.22 -26.15
N LYS A 317 -66.00 -52.69 -26.53
CA LYS A 317 -66.09 -51.34 -27.14
C LYS A 317 -65.63 -50.25 -26.18
N LYS A 318 -66.03 -50.29 -24.90
CA LYS A 318 -65.59 -49.28 -23.93
C LYS A 318 -64.10 -49.35 -23.65
N ILE A 319 -63.52 -50.56 -23.65
CA ILE A 319 -62.07 -50.78 -23.53
C ILE A 319 -61.35 -50.25 -24.78
N GLN A 320 -61.87 -50.50 -25.98
CA GLN A 320 -61.33 -49.98 -27.24
C GLN A 320 -61.41 -48.44 -27.30
N GLU A 321 -62.54 -47.85 -26.94
CA GLU A 321 -62.70 -46.39 -26.88
C GLU A 321 -61.76 -45.76 -25.85
N THR A 322 -61.52 -46.42 -24.72
CA THR A 322 -60.53 -45.92 -23.75
C THR A 322 -59.10 -46.07 -24.26
N SER A 323 -58.76 -47.16 -24.95
CA SER A 323 -57.41 -47.33 -25.51
C SER A 323 -57.12 -46.36 -26.64
N GLU A 324 -58.11 -46.07 -27.50
CA GLU A 324 -57.96 -45.09 -28.57
C GLU A 324 -57.78 -43.68 -28.02
N LYS A 325 -58.55 -43.29 -26.99
CA LYS A 325 -58.36 -42.00 -26.30
C LYS A 325 -56.99 -41.89 -25.63
N GLU A 326 -56.53 -42.95 -25.00
CA GLU A 326 -55.22 -42.98 -24.36
C GLU A 326 -54.08 -42.91 -25.39
N GLU A 327 -54.21 -43.57 -26.55
CA GLU A 327 -53.27 -43.43 -27.66
C GLU A 327 -53.25 -42.02 -28.25
N GLU A 328 -54.41 -41.37 -28.40
CA GLU A 328 -54.49 -39.98 -28.84
C GLU A 328 -53.83 -39.02 -27.84
N GLU A 329 -54.09 -39.19 -26.54
CA GLU A 329 -53.43 -38.41 -25.50
C GLU A 329 -51.91 -38.62 -25.50
N ARG A 330 -51.47 -39.86 -25.71
CA ARG A 330 -50.04 -40.20 -25.80
C ARG A 330 -49.38 -39.58 -27.04
N LYS A 331 -50.06 -39.55 -28.18
CA LYS A 331 -49.58 -38.84 -29.39
C LYS A 331 -49.47 -37.34 -29.16
N ARG A 332 -50.51 -36.72 -28.58
CA ARG A 332 -50.49 -35.28 -28.24
C ARG A 332 -49.37 -34.93 -27.26
N PHE A 333 -49.10 -35.82 -26.31
CA PHE A 333 -48.01 -35.64 -25.36
C PHE A 333 -46.63 -35.68 -26.05
N LEU A 334 -46.39 -36.64 -26.94
CA LEU A 334 -45.13 -36.73 -27.70
C LEU A 334 -44.93 -35.52 -28.62
N GLU A 335 -45.98 -35.06 -29.31
CA GLU A 335 -45.91 -33.84 -30.13
C GLU A 335 -45.56 -32.59 -29.28
N ASN A 336 -46.08 -32.52 -28.06
CA ASN A 336 -45.76 -31.40 -27.16
C ASN A 336 -44.31 -31.44 -26.67
N ILE A 337 -43.76 -32.63 -26.38
CA ILE A 337 -42.34 -32.79 -26.04
C ILE A 337 -41.45 -32.33 -27.21
N GLU A 338 -41.76 -32.77 -28.43
CA GLU A 338 -40.97 -32.42 -29.62
C GLU A 338 -41.01 -30.91 -29.92
N LYS A 339 -42.16 -30.25 -29.67
CA LYS A 339 -42.26 -28.79 -29.73
C LYS A 339 -41.41 -28.11 -28.65
N TRP A 340 -41.36 -28.67 -27.45
CA TRP A 340 -40.56 -28.15 -26.35
C TRP A 340 -39.06 -28.22 -26.66
N GLU A 341 -38.55 -29.37 -27.11
CA GLU A 341 -37.14 -29.54 -27.52
C GLU A 341 -36.73 -28.56 -28.62
N LYS A 342 -37.57 -28.35 -29.64
CA LYS A 342 -37.32 -27.36 -30.70
C LYS A 342 -37.28 -25.91 -30.19
N THR A 343 -37.97 -25.60 -29.09
CA THR A 343 -37.92 -24.26 -28.49
C THR A 343 -36.71 -24.05 -27.58
N GLU A 344 -36.22 -25.11 -26.93
CA GLU A 344 -34.96 -25.09 -26.17
C GLU A 344 -33.75 -24.94 -27.12
N GLU A 345 -33.67 -25.73 -28.21
CA GLU A 345 -32.57 -25.64 -29.18
C GLU A 345 -32.45 -24.26 -29.85
N ASN A 346 -33.57 -23.54 -30.01
CA ASN A 346 -33.57 -22.18 -30.57
C ASN A 346 -33.19 -21.09 -29.55
N LYS A 347 -33.32 -21.35 -28.24
CA LYS A 347 -32.85 -20.42 -27.21
C LYS A 347 -31.32 -20.45 -27.11
N ASP A 348 -30.71 -21.62 -27.24
CA ASP A 348 -29.24 -21.76 -27.16
C ASP A 348 -28.50 -21.14 -28.36
N LYS A 349 -29.16 -21.02 -29.53
CA LYS A 349 -28.58 -20.37 -30.72
C LYS A 349 -28.63 -18.84 -30.70
N ASN A 350 -29.40 -18.24 -29.79
CA ASN A 350 -29.60 -16.79 -29.72
C ASN A 350 -28.90 -16.12 -28.52
N LEU A 351 -28.00 -16.83 -27.83
CA LEU A 351 -27.11 -16.22 -26.86
C LEU A 351 -25.99 -15.44 -27.60
N PRO A 352 -25.90 -14.11 -27.44
CA PRO A 352 -24.86 -13.32 -28.07
C PRO A 352 -23.49 -13.74 -27.52
N ARG A 353 -22.55 -14.00 -28.44
CA ARG A 353 -21.15 -14.30 -28.13
C ARG A 353 -20.42 -13.12 -27.52
#